data_AF-A0A1J3CL07-F1
#
_entry.id   AF-A0A1J3CL07-F1
#
_cell.length_a   1.000
_cell.length_b   1.000
_cell.length_c   1.000
_cell.angle_alpha   90.00
_cell.angle_beta   90.00
_cell.angle_gamma   90.00
#
_symmetry.space_group_name_H-M   'P 1'
#
loop_
_entity.id
_entity.type
_entity.pdbx_description
1 polymer ?
#
loop_
_entity_poly.entity_id
_entity_poly.type
_entity_poly.pdbx_seq_one_letter_code
_entity_poly.pdbx_strand_id
1 'polypeptide(L)'
;MVKGGLLKDDADWSTMGLKNGQKLMMMGTADEIVKAPEKGPVFMEDLPEEEQAASLGYSAGLVNLGNTCYMNSTMQCLKSVPELKSELVNYQPARNKDVDQTSHMLTVATRELFSELDKSVKAVAPMPFC
;
A
#
# COMPACT_ATOMS: atom_id res chain seq x y z
N MET A 1 46.46 43.69 -3.66
CA MET A 1 47.19 42.63 -2.95
C MET A 1 47.05 42.85 -1.45
N VAL A 2 46.04 42.22 -0.84
CA VAL A 2 46.00 41.90 0.59
C VAL A 2 46.13 40.39 0.65
N LYS A 3 46.93 39.89 1.60
CA LYS A 3 47.31 38.47 1.73
C LYS A 3 46.09 37.56 1.63
N GLY A 4 46.13 36.62 0.68
CA GLY A 4 45.10 35.62 0.50
C GLY A 4 44.96 34.76 1.75
N GLY A 5 43.83 34.91 2.45
CA GLY A 5 43.37 34.00 3.49
C GLY A 5 42.20 33.18 2.96
N LEU A 6 42.14 31.91 3.31
CA LEU A 6 40.99 31.05 3.02
C LEU A 6 39.83 31.45 3.95
N LEU A 7 38.68 31.81 3.38
CA LEU A 7 37.45 31.97 4.15
C LEU A 7 36.88 30.57 4.43
N LYS A 8 36.74 30.22 5.70
CA LYS A 8 36.03 29.00 6.11
C LYS A 8 34.59 29.39 6.48
N ASP A 9 33.67 28.44 6.45
CA ASP A 9 32.23 28.70 6.64
C ASP A 9 31.90 29.36 8.00
N ASP A 10 32.73 29.10 9.03
CA ASP A 10 32.56 29.64 10.39
C ASP A 10 33.33 30.96 10.65
N ALA A 11 33.82 31.63 9.61
CA ALA A 11 34.72 32.76 9.81
C ALA A 11 33.99 34.08 10.12
N ASP A 12 34.45 34.78 11.17
CA ASP A 12 33.87 36.03 11.64
C ASP A 12 34.25 37.23 10.75
N TRP A 13 33.24 37.74 10.04
CA TRP A 13 33.34 38.84 9.06
C TRP A 13 33.87 40.15 9.65
N SER A 14 33.69 40.35 10.97
CA SER A 14 34.09 41.58 11.66
C SER A 14 35.62 41.72 11.80
N THR A 15 36.34 40.60 11.79
CA THR A 15 37.81 40.55 11.97
C THR A 15 38.60 40.68 10.67
N MET A 16 37.92 40.61 9.51
CA MET A 16 38.58 40.47 8.20
C MET A 16 38.91 41.79 7.49
N GLY A 17 38.53 42.94 8.07
CA GLY A 17 38.93 44.26 7.54
C GLY A 17 38.53 44.50 6.08
N LEU A 18 37.39 43.93 5.64
CA LEU A 18 36.89 44.06 4.28
C LEU A 18 36.51 45.50 3.97
N LYS A 19 37.06 46.07 2.90
CA LYS A 19 36.77 47.45 2.47
C LYS A 19 35.59 47.46 1.50
N ASN A 20 34.80 48.54 1.53
CA ASN A 20 33.71 48.72 0.58
C ASN A 20 34.26 48.74 -0.86
N GLY A 21 33.72 47.89 -1.75
CA GLY A 21 34.20 47.72 -3.13
C GLY A 21 35.31 46.67 -3.34
N GLN A 22 35.69 45.91 -2.31
CA GLN A 22 36.70 44.85 -2.44
C GLN A 22 36.16 43.66 -3.24
N LYS A 23 36.90 43.26 -4.29
CA LYS A 23 36.58 42.07 -5.10
C LYS A 23 37.01 40.80 -4.36
N LEU A 24 36.05 39.94 -4.03
CA LEU A 24 36.28 38.60 -3.49
C LEU A 24 36.23 37.59 -4.63
N MET A 25 37.17 36.64 -4.65
CA MET A 25 37.17 35.53 -5.62
C MET A 25 36.62 34.30 -4.92
N MET A 26 35.43 33.86 -5.31
CA MET A 26 34.79 32.66 -4.80
C MET A 26 35.31 31.45 -5.59
N MET A 27 36.03 30.54 -4.93
CA MET A 27 36.24 29.19 -5.45
C MET A 27 35.13 28.30 -4.91
N GLY A 28 34.15 27.97 -5.75
CA GLY A 28 33.16 26.96 -5.38
C GLY A 28 33.78 25.57 -5.44
N THR A 29 33.81 24.86 -4.32
CA THR A 29 33.79 23.40 -4.34
C THR A 29 32.35 22.97 -4.60
N ALA A 30 32.15 22.20 -5.66
CA ALA A 30 30.87 21.52 -5.87
C ALA A 30 30.76 20.44 -4.80
N ASP A 31 29.96 20.68 -3.76
CA ASP A 31 29.57 19.63 -2.83
C ASP A 31 28.98 18.44 -3.61
N GLU A 32 29.20 17.23 -3.09
CA GLU A 32 28.82 15.98 -3.75
C GLU A 32 27.36 16.04 -4.21
N ILE A 33 27.18 15.95 -5.53
CA ILE A 33 25.89 15.85 -6.19
C ILE A 33 25.14 14.71 -5.51
N VAL A 34 23.97 15.02 -4.94
CA VAL A 34 23.05 14.04 -4.36
C VAL A 34 22.97 12.87 -5.34
N LYS A 35 23.49 11.69 -4.94
CA LYS A 35 23.50 10.51 -5.80
C LYS A 35 22.07 10.27 -6.25
N ALA A 36 21.86 10.28 -7.56
CA ALA A 36 20.58 9.92 -8.14
C ALA A 36 20.17 8.55 -7.58
N PRO A 37 18.88 8.32 -7.31
CA PRO A 37 18.39 7.04 -6.81
C PRO A 37 18.95 5.91 -7.68
N GLU A 38 19.65 4.94 -7.07
CA GLU A 38 20.28 3.82 -7.79
C GLU A 38 19.26 2.96 -8.55
N LYS A 39 17.98 3.07 -8.18
CA LYS A 39 16.86 2.44 -8.87
C LYS A 39 16.05 3.54 -9.57
N GLY A 40 16.00 3.45 -10.90
CA GLY A 40 15.10 4.26 -11.72
C GLY A 40 13.63 4.02 -11.35
N PRO A 41 12.71 4.89 -11.81
CA PRO A 41 11.29 4.69 -11.56
C PRO A 41 10.85 3.33 -12.13
N VAL A 42 10.38 2.45 -11.26
CA VAL A 42 9.75 1.18 -11.65
C VAL A 42 8.28 1.48 -11.89
N PHE A 43 7.80 1.23 -13.10
CA PHE A 43 6.40 1.41 -13.46
C PHE A 43 5.58 0.23 -12.92
N MET A 44 4.32 0.48 -12.56
CA MET A 44 3.46 -0.57 -12.00
C MET A 44 3.25 -1.72 -12.99
N GLU A 45 3.23 -1.43 -14.28
CA GLU A 45 3.07 -2.38 -15.37
C GLU A 45 4.24 -3.37 -15.50
N ASP A 46 5.43 -2.99 -15.00
CA ASP A 46 6.63 -3.83 -15.01
C ASP A 46 6.71 -4.76 -13.78
N LEU A 47 5.82 -4.58 -12.80
CA LEU A 47 5.72 -5.47 -11.64
C LEU A 47 5.04 -6.79 -12.02
N PRO A 48 5.35 -7.90 -11.34
CA PRO A 48 4.56 -9.13 -11.45
C PRO A 48 3.08 -8.86 -11.13
N GLU A 49 2.16 -9.55 -11.82
CA GLU A 49 0.69 -9.38 -11.64
C GLU A 49 0.25 -9.51 -10.17
N GLU A 50 0.92 -10.36 -9.40
CA GLU A 50 0.69 -10.52 -7.96
C GLU A 50 1.06 -9.27 -7.14
N GLU A 51 2.14 -8.58 -7.51
CA GLU A 51 2.58 -7.33 -6.88
C GLU A 51 1.78 -6.11 -7.38
N GLN A 52 1.29 -6.15 -8.62
CA GLN A 52 0.35 -5.16 -9.15
C GLN A 52 -0.97 -5.18 -8.37
N ALA A 53 -1.55 -6.37 -8.18
CA ALA A 53 -2.81 -6.54 -7.45
C ALA A 53 -2.69 -6.08 -5.99
N ALA A 54 -1.58 -6.40 -5.33
CA ALA A 54 -1.28 -5.93 -3.98
C ALA A 54 -1.12 -4.40 -3.89
N SER A 55 -0.48 -3.79 -4.89
CA SER A 55 -0.25 -2.34 -4.93
C SER A 55 -1.52 -1.53 -5.21
N LEU A 56 -2.47 -2.10 -5.95
CA LEU A 56 -3.74 -1.46 -6.30
C LEU A 56 -4.82 -1.65 -5.20
N GLY A 57 -4.56 -2.46 -4.18
CA GLY A 57 -5.52 -2.74 -3.11
C GLY A 57 -6.73 -3.56 -3.57
N TYR A 58 -6.64 -4.23 -4.72
CA TYR A 58 -7.71 -5.10 -5.19
C TYR A 58 -7.69 -6.42 -4.41
N SER A 59 -8.82 -6.82 -3.84
CA SER A 59 -8.97 -8.15 -3.27
C SER A 59 -9.11 -9.20 -4.38
N ALA A 60 -8.74 -10.45 -4.09
CA ALA A 60 -8.92 -11.57 -5.00
C ALA A 60 -10.35 -11.63 -5.58
N GLY A 61 -10.45 -12.12 -6.82
CA GLY A 61 -11.71 -12.46 -7.46
C GLY A 61 -12.24 -13.85 -7.07
N LEU A 62 -13.39 -14.23 -7.62
CA LEU A 62 -13.98 -15.57 -7.45
C LEU A 62 -13.93 -16.35 -8.76
N VAL A 63 -13.52 -17.61 -8.70
CA VAL A 63 -13.51 -18.52 -9.85
C VAL A 63 -14.96 -18.85 -10.25
N ASN A 64 -15.27 -18.75 -11.54
CA ASN A 64 -16.55 -19.21 -12.07
C ASN A 64 -16.50 -20.73 -12.24
N LEU A 65 -17.36 -21.45 -11.52
CA LEU A 65 -17.46 -22.91 -11.50
C LEU A 65 -18.57 -23.45 -12.42
N GLY A 66 -19.02 -22.64 -13.39
CA GLY A 66 -20.06 -23.00 -14.37
C GLY A 66 -21.41 -22.40 -13.98
N ASN A 67 -21.86 -21.39 -14.74
CA ASN A 67 -23.05 -20.60 -14.45
C ASN A 67 -23.10 -19.98 -13.04
N THR A 68 -22.02 -19.93 -12.26
CA THR A 68 -22.02 -19.41 -10.87
C THR A 68 -21.66 -17.92 -10.79
N CYS A 69 -21.61 -17.22 -11.93
CA CYS A 69 -21.32 -15.78 -11.96
C CYS A 69 -22.32 -14.94 -11.16
N TYR A 70 -23.59 -15.36 -11.06
CA TYR A 70 -24.61 -14.70 -10.25
C TYR A 70 -24.28 -14.73 -8.75
N MET A 71 -23.74 -15.84 -8.28
CA MET A 71 -23.32 -16.01 -6.89
C MET A 71 -22.05 -15.20 -6.64
N ASN A 72 -21.10 -15.27 -7.57
CA ASN A 72 -19.84 -14.52 -7.46
C ASN A 72 -20.09 -13.01 -7.35
N SER A 73 -20.95 -12.45 -8.21
CA SER A 73 -21.31 -11.03 -8.16
C SER A 73 -22.02 -10.67 -6.86
N THR A 74 -22.98 -11.48 -6.41
CA THR A 74 -23.71 -11.25 -5.15
C THR A 74 -22.77 -11.22 -3.95
N MET A 75 -21.87 -12.21 -3.83
CA MET A 75 -20.92 -12.31 -2.72
C MET A 75 -19.92 -11.14 -2.71
N GLN A 76 -19.43 -10.73 -3.89
CA GLN A 76 -18.53 -9.58 -3.98
C GLN A 76 -19.23 -8.25 -3.67
N CYS A 77 -20.50 -8.09 -4.06
CA CYS A 77 -21.31 -6.95 -3.63
C CYS A 77 -21.48 -6.91 -2.11
N LEU A 78 -21.82 -8.03 -1.48
CA LEU A 78 -21.96 -8.10 -0.01
C LEU A 78 -20.62 -7.85 0.70
N LYS A 79 -19.50 -8.34 0.16
CA LYS A 79 -18.15 -8.11 0.69
C LYS A 79 -17.78 -6.63 0.76
N SER A 80 -18.34 -5.81 -0.12
CA SER A 80 -18.08 -4.36 -0.12
C SER A 80 -18.63 -3.62 1.11
N VAL A 81 -19.50 -4.26 1.91
CA VAL A 81 -20.11 -3.67 3.10
C VAL A 81 -19.28 -4.01 4.36
N PRO A 82 -18.51 -3.07 4.92
CA PRO A 82 -17.61 -3.34 6.04
C PRO A 82 -18.36 -3.70 7.33
N GLU A 83 -19.55 -3.15 7.56
CA GLU A 83 -20.39 -3.46 8.73
C GLU A 83 -20.83 -4.92 8.70
N LEU A 84 -21.28 -5.41 7.54
CA LEU A 84 -21.66 -6.81 7.35
C LEU A 84 -20.48 -7.74 7.62
N LYS A 85 -19.30 -7.40 7.10
CA LYS A 85 -18.08 -8.16 7.34
C LYS A 85 -17.72 -8.22 8.83
N SER A 86 -17.87 -7.10 9.55
CA SER A 86 -17.63 -7.05 11.00
C SER A 86 -18.59 -7.96 11.76
N GLU A 87 -19.89 -7.91 11.45
CA GLU A 87 -20.91 -8.78 12.06
C GLU A 87 -20.65 -10.26 11.77
N LEU A 88 -20.26 -10.60 10.54
CA LEU A 88 -19.89 -11.97 10.17
C LEU A 88 -18.70 -12.49 11.00
N VAL A 89 -17.67 -11.67 11.23
CA VAL A 89 -16.52 -12.03 12.07
C VAL A 89 -16.95 -12.28 13.52
N ASN A 90 -17.86 -11.45 14.04
CA ASN A 90 -18.34 -11.54 15.42
C ASN A 90 -19.45 -12.59 15.60
N TYR A 91 -19.96 -13.18 14.52
CA TYR A 91 -21.03 -14.16 14.57
C TYR A 91 -20.64 -15.38 15.42
N GLN A 92 -21.42 -15.61 16.47
CA GLN A 92 -21.36 -16.80 17.31
C GLN A 92 -22.75 -17.47 17.29
N PRO A 93 -22.82 -18.79 17.10
CA PRO A 93 -24.09 -19.49 17.20
C PRO A 93 -24.67 -19.29 18.59
N ALA A 94 -25.84 -18.66 18.67
CA ALA A 94 -26.52 -18.44 19.94
C ALA A 94 -26.85 -19.80 20.57
N ARG A 95 -26.43 -20.03 21.83
CA ARG A 95 -26.70 -21.28 22.56
C ARG A 95 -28.19 -21.66 22.66
N ASN A 96 -29.12 -20.73 22.42
CA ASN A 96 -30.54 -20.86 22.77
C ASN A 96 -31.55 -20.32 21.72
N LYS A 97 -31.25 -20.25 20.41
CA LYS A 97 -32.28 -19.80 19.42
C LYS A 97 -32.28 -20.54 18.08
N ASP A 98 -33.50 -20.61 17.54
CA ASP A 98 -34.04 -21.24 16.33
C ASP A 98 -33.39 -20.85 15.00
N VAL A 99 -32.07 -20.82 14.91
CA VAL A 99 -31.38 -20.74 13.61
C VAL A 99 -31.27 -22.15 13.07
N ASP A 100 -31.89 -22.41 11.93
CA ASP A 100 -31.74 -23.69 11.27
C ASP A 100 -30.28 -23.93 10.87
N GLN A 101 -29.88 -25.21 10.85
CA GLN A 101 -28.49 -25.59 10.58
C GLN A 101 -27.99 -25.06 9.23
N THR A 102 -28.86 -24.94 8.23
CA THR A 102 -28.50 -24.48 6.88
C THR A 102 -28.15 -22.99 6.89
N SER A 103 -28.96 -22.16 7.55
CA SER A 103 -28.68 -20.73 7.73
C SER A 103 -27.38 -20.50 8.51
N HIS A 104 -27.12 -21.32 9.53
CA HIS A 104 -25.85 -21.28 10.26
C HIS A 104 -24.66 -21.59 9.35
N MET A 105 -24.72 -22.69 8.61
CA MET A 105 -23.65 -23.10 7.70
C MET A 105 -23.39 -22.06 6.61
N LEU A 106 -24.44 -21.47 6.03
CA LEU A 106 -24.32 -20.41 5.02
C LEU A 106 -23.61 -19.17 5.59
N THR A 107 -23.95 -18.78 6.82
CA THR A 107 -23.33 -17.63 7.50
C THR A 107 -21.84 -17.88 7.74
N VAL A 108 -21.48 -19.08 8.22
CA VAL A 108 -20.09 -19.47 8.45
C VAL A 108 -19.30 -19.55 7.14
N ALA A 109 -19.86 -20.17 6.10
CA ALA A 109 -19.24 -20.27 4.78
C ALA A 109 -18.99 -18.88 4.16
N THR A 110 -19.93 -17.94 4.34
CA THR A 110 -19.79 -16.55 3.88
C THR A 110 -18.65 -15.83 4.60
N ARG A 111 -18.57 -15.98 5.94
CA ARG A 111 -17.48 -15.42 6.75
C ARG A 111 -16.12 -15.95 6.29
N GLU A 112 -16.02 -17.26 6.07
CA GLU A 112 -14.78 -17.92 5.65
C GLU A 112 -14.36 -17.47 4.26
N LEU A 113 -15.29 -17.42 3.30
CA LEU A 113 -15.02 -16.94 1.95
C LEU A 113 -14.51 -15.49 1.95
N PHE A 114 -15.11 -14.61 2.74
CA PHE A 114 -14.66 -13.22 2.84
C PHE A 114 -13.25 -13.14 3.41
N SER A 115 -12.94 -13.93 4.44
CA SER A 115 -11.59 -13.99 4.99
C SER A 115 -10.57 -14.54 3.99
N GLU A 116 -10.95 -15.47 3.12
CA GLU A 116 -10.05 -16.03 2.11
C GLU A 116 -9.77 -15.01 1.00
N LEU A 117 -10.80 -14.32 0.52
CA LEU A 117 -10.68 -13.26 -0.48
C LEU A 117 -9.81 -12.08 -0.02
N ASP A 118 -9.77 -11.79 1.29
CA ASP A 118 -8.90 -10.73 1.84
C ASP A 118 -7.44 -11.17 1.98
N LYS A 119 -7.19 -12.46 2.14
CA LYS A 119 -5.83 -13.02 2.32
C LYS A 119 -5.20 -13.44 1.00
N SER A 120 -6.03 -13.70 -0.01
CA SER A 120 -5.58 -14.17 -1.30
C SER A 120 -5.33 -13.04 -2.28
N VAL A 121 -4.30 -13.22 -3.09
CA VAL A 121 -4.04 -12.43 -4.30
C VAL A 121 -4.64 -13.14 -5.53
N LYS A 122 -4.78 -14.46 -5.48
CA LYS A 122 -5.32 -15.30 -6.56
C LYS A 122 -6.81 -15.52 -6.41
N ALA A 123 -7.49 -15.74 -7.54
CA ALA A 123 -8.91 -16.03 -7.53
C ALA A 123 -9.24 -17.24 -6.64
N VAL A 124 -10.27 -17.09 -5.81
CA VAL A 124 -10.72 -18.10 -4.83
C VAL A 124 -11.88 -18.89 -5.42
N ALA A 125 -11.89 -20.21 -5.25
CA ALA A 125 -13.01 -21.06 -5.65
C ALA A 125 -14.01 -21.19 -4.48
N PRO A 126 -15.27 -20.74 -4.62
CA PRO A 126 -16.27 -20.79 -3.54
C PRO A 126 -16.87 -22.20 -3.35
N MET A 127 -16.01 -23.19 -3.08
CA MET A 127 -16.38 -24.60 -2.95
C MET A 127 -17.50 -24.89 -1.92
N PRO A 128 -17.59 -24.19 -0.76
CA PRO A 128 -18.67 -24.41 0.20
C PRO A 128 -20.08 -24.08 -0.31
N PHE A 129 -20.19 -23.40 -1.46
CA PHE A 129 -21.46 -22.99 -2.07
C PHE A 129 -21.84 -23.83 -3.31
N CYS A 130 -21.04 -24.84 -3.65
CA CYS A 130 -21.21 -25.70 -4.83
C CYS A 130 -21.71 -27.09 -4.49
#